data_AF-C4JZ78-F1
#
_entry.id   AF-C4JZ78-F1
#
_cell.length_a   1.000
_cell.length_b   1.000
_cell.length_c   1.000
_cell.angle_alpha   90.00
_cell.angle_beta   90.00
_cell.angle_gamma   90.00
#
_symmetry.space_group_name_H-M   'P 1'
#
loop_
_entity.id
_entity.type
_entity.pdbx_description
1 polymer ?
#
loop_
_entity_poly.entity_id
_entity_poly.type
_entity_poly.pdbx_seq_one_letter_code
_entity_poly.pdbx_strand_id
1 'polypeptide(L)'
;MDYYAIPYKPMISSLEQSTSLSHSRLVPALSVPLPDNPIQITDSLAILEFLAESHPDLPLWPRDRALRALARSAVARMHSGLCRALQTTYHTNFLGRYTGNVPLSAEARVEVERVLALWGELRRETARRLGELGGEDGGFLCGEFGIVDSFFWPVLWRFRSYGLPLVSATPEALAWMKQMWSDPKMREIQRDYHRQGERPETAIPAYDDIFKDLSDVQYSWFPEDWEFYA
;
A
#
# COMPACT_ATOMS: atom_id res chain seq x y z
N MET A 1 0.94 -5.28 -10.21
CA MET A 1 0.59 -6.05 -11.42
C MET A 1 -0.69 -5.51 -12.02
N ASP A 2 -1.79 -5.43 -11.25
CA ASP A 2 -3.09 -4.91 -11.72
C ASP A 2 -3.03 -3.51 -12.33
N TYR A 3 -2.31 -2.58 -11.68
CA TYR A 3 -2.24 -1.19 -12.15
C TYR A 3 -1.74 -1.07 -13.60
N TYR A 4 -0.71 -1.84 -13.94
CA TYR A 4 -0.08 -1.86 -15.26
C TYR A 4 -0.58 -2.99 -16.17
N ALA A 5 -1.63 -3.72 -15.76
CA ALA A 5 -2.15 -4.89 -16.48
C ALA A 5 -1.05 -5.92 -16.84
N ILE A 6 -0.04 -6.09 -15.98
CA ILE A 6 0.99 -7.12 -16.15
C ILE A 6 0.32 -8.48 -16.01
N PRO A 7 0.37 -9.39 -17.00
CA PRO A 7 -0.32 -10.67 -16.94
C PRO A 7 0.18 -11.55 -15.79
N TYR A 8 -0.76 -12.13 -15.04
CA TYR A 8 -0.45 -13.10 -13.99
C TYR A 8 -1.65 -14.03 -13.75
N LYS A 9 -1.38 -15.17 -13.11
CA LYS A 9 -2.43 -16.08 -12.64
C LYS A 9 -2.56 -15.92 -11.13
N PRO A 10 -3.66 -15.32 -10.60
CA PRO A 10 -3.86 -15.23 -9.17
C PRO A 10 -4.04 -16.63 -8.57
N MET A 11 -3.40 -16.86 -7.43
CA MET A 11 -3.62 -18.04 -6.60
C MET A 11 -3.99 -17.55 -5.21
N ILE A 12 -5.20 -17.89 -4.77
CA ILE A 12 -5.67 -17.60 -3.42
C ILE A 12 -5.46 -18.88 -2.61
N SER A 13 -4.75 -18.76 -1.51
CA SER A 13 -4.49 -19.85 -0.57
C SER A 13 -4.99 -19.43 0.81
N SER A 14 -5.53 -20.37 1.57
CA SER A 14 -5.84 -20.13 2.98
C SER A 14 -4.56 -19.82 3.77
N LEU A 15 -4.71 -19.18 4.93
CA LEU A 15 -3.57 -18.92 5.83
C LEU A 15 -2.88 -20.21 6.28
N GLU A 16 -3.61 -21.31 6.40
CA GLU A 16 -3.04 -22.63 6.73
C GLU A 16 -2.14 -23.14 5.59
N GLN A 17 -2.61 -22.99 4.34
CA GLN A 17 -1.87 -23.39 3.13
C GLN A 17 -0.66 -22.50 2.84
N SER A 18 -0.62 -21.24 3.33
CA SER A 18 0.50 -20.31 3.08
C SER A 18 1.84 -20.84 3.60
N THR A 19 1.81 -21.71 4.61
CA THR A 19 2.98 -22.38 5.19
C THR A 19 3.78 -23.19 4.16
N SER A 20 3.11 -23.72 3.13
CA SER A 20 3.74 -24.46 2.03
C SER A 20 4.38 -23.55 0.97
N LEU A 21 4.02 -22.26 0.96
CA LEU A 21 4.46 -21.27 -0.03
C LEU A 21 5.50 -20.29 0.52
N SER A 22 5.56 -20.11 1.85
CA SER A 22 6.47 -19.20 2.51
C SER A 22 6.79 -19.67 3.92
N HIS A 23 8.08 -19.81 4.23
CA HIS A 23 8.53 -20.22 5.56
C HIS A 23 8.10 -19.25 6.66
N SER A 24 7.90 -17.96 6.34
CA SER A 24 7.42 -16.95 7.30
C SER A 24 5.90 -17.02 7.53
N ARG A 25 5.17 -17.84 6.75
CA ARG A 25 3.68 -17.86 6.66
C ARG A 25 3.08 -16.54 6.17
N LEU A 26 3.93 -15.61 5.75
CA LEU A 26 3.53 -14.33 5.17
C LEU A 26 3.56 -14.47 3.65
N VAL A 27 2.43 -14.18 3.04
CA VAL A 27 2.28 -13.88 1.61
C VAL A 27 2.64 -12.40 1.38
N PRO A 28 3.18 -12.01 0.22
CA PRO A 28 3.11 -12.65 -1.09
C PRO A 28 4.29 -13.57 -1.48
N ALA A 29 4.03 -14.48 -2.41
CA ALA A 29 5.02 -15.25 -3.15
C ALA A 29 4.71 -15.17 -4.66
N LEU A 30 5.75 -15.06 -5.48
CA LEU A 30 5.64 -15.09 -6.94
C LEU A 30 6.37 -16.32 -7.47
N SER A 31 5.63 -17.21 -8.12
CA SER A 31 6.20 -18.34 -8.87
C SER A 31 6.41 -17.92 -10.33
N VAL A 32 7.67 -17.92 -10.77
CA VAL A 32 8.03 -17.60 -12.15
C VAL A 32 8.38 -18.90 -12.87
N PRO A 33 7.59 -19.34 -13.85
CA PRO A 33 7.93 -20.52 -14.63
C PRO A 33 9.12 -20.18 -15.54
N LEU A 34 10.25 -20.84 -15.32
CA LEU A 34 11.37 -20.85 -16.25
C LEU A 34 11.46 -22.24 -16.90
N PRO A 35 11.92 -22.36 -18.16
CA PRO A 35 11.93 -23.62 -18.91
C PRO A 35 12.53 -24.83 -18.18
N ASP A 36 13.52 -24.61 -17.29
CA ASP A 36 14.25 -25.69 -16.62
C ASP A 36 14.29 -25.59 -15.09
N ASN A 37 13.96 -24.43 -14.51
CA ASN A 37 14.04 -24.23 -13.06
C ASN A 37 13.08 -23.11 -12.60
N PRO A 38 11.80 -23.42 -12.31
CA PRO A 38 10.89 -22.40 -11.81
C PRO A 38 11.45 -21.79 -10.52
N ILE A 39 11.45 -20.46 -10.44
CA ILE A 39 11.89 -19.76 -9.24
C ILE A 39 10.69 -19.33 -8.42
N GLN A 40 10.83 -19.38 -7.10
CA GLN A 40 9.85 -18.85 -6.16
C GLN A 40 10.49 -17.66 -5.45
N ILE A 41 9.93 -16.48 -5.70
CA ILE A 41 10.38 -15.23 -5.09
C ILE A 41 9.43 -14.96 -3.92
N THR A 42 9.99 -14.92 -2.72
CA THR A 42 9.30 -14.53 -1.50
C THR A 42 9.86 -13.19 -1.04
N ASP A 43 9.00 -12.32 -0.50
CA ASP A 43 9.24 -10.90 -0.18
C ASP A 43 8.68 -9.92 -1.22
N SER A 44 7.87 -8.97 -0.76
CA SER A 44 7.20 -7.99 -1.62
C SER A 44 8.18 -7.09 -2.37
N LEU A 45 9.30 -6.68 -1.75
CA LEU A 45 10.28 -5.83 -2.42
C LEU A 45 11.06 -6.63 -3.47
N ALA A 46 11.47 -7.86 -3.16
CA ALA A 46 12.12 -8.74 -4.13
C ALA A 46 11.22 -9.02 -5.35
N ILE A 47 9.93 -9.27 -5.13
CA ILE A 47 8.93 -9.44 -6.20
C ILE A 47 8.83 -8.17 -7.06
N LEU A 48 8.75 -6.99 -6.43
CA LEU A 48 8.62 -5.72 -7.17
C LEU A 48 9.88 -5.36 -7.96
N GLU A 49 11.08 -5.63 -7.43
CA GLU A 49 12.33 -5.46 -8.20
C GLU A 49 12.40 -6.44 -9.37
N PHE A 50 11.99 -7.70 -9.20
CA PHE A 50 11.88 -8.65 -10.32
C PHE A 50 10.93 -8.16 -11.41
N LEU A 51 9.79 -7.58 -11.03
CA LEU A 51 8.85 -7.00 -11.99
C LEU A 51 9.43 -5.78 -12.70
N ALA A 52 10.21 -4.93 -12.01
CA ALA A 52 10.90 -3.80 -12.60
C ALA A 52 11.99 -4.22 -13.60
N GLU A 53 12.74 -5.29 -13.30
CA GLU A 53 13.71 -5.86 -14.23
C GLU A 53 13.02 -6.49 -15.45
N SER A 54 11.89 -7.19 -15.23
CA SER A 54 11.16 -7.90 -16.29
C SER A 54 10.36 -6.97 -17.21
N HIS A 55 10.03 -5.75 -16.77
CA HIS A 55 9.24 -4.79 -17.54
C HIS A 55 9.96 -3.43 -17.60
N PRO A 56 11.12 -3.35 -18.25
CA PRO A 56 11.95 -2.15 -18.27
C PRO A 56 11.27 -0.97 -18.97
N ASP A 57 10.21 -1.18 -19.75
CA ASP A 57 9.44 -0.13 -20.42
C ASP A 57 8.41 0.56 -19.50
N LEU A 58 8.02 -0.09 -18.40
CA LEU A 58 7.07 0.47 -17.43
C LEU A 58 7.77 1.40 -16.42
N PRO A 59 7.12 2.47 -15.95
CA PRO A 59 7.69 3.40 -14.97
C PRO A 59 7.57 2.86 -13.52
N LEU A 60 7.87 1.58 -13.29
CA LEU A 60 7.83 0.97 -11.95
C LEU A 60 8.80 1.65 -10.97
N TRP A 61 9.95 2.07 -11.49
CA TRP A 61 10.83 3.03 -10.87
C TRP A 61 10.98 4.27 -11.76
N PRO A 62 11.15 5.48 -11.19
CA PRO A 62 11.39 6.69 -11.96
C PRO A 62 12.59 6.56 -12.92
N ARG A 63 12.51 7.18 -14.10
CA ARG A 63 13.62 7.22 -15.08
C ARG A 63 14.76 8.13 -14.63
N ASP A 64 14.43 9.29 -14.04
CA ASP A 64 15.43 10.16 -13.44
C ASP A 64 16.13 9.47 -12.26
N ARG A 65 17.46 9.56 -12.25
CA ARG A 65 18.31 8.87 -11.27
C ARG A 65 18.05 9.37 -9.84
N ALA A 66 17.79 10.67 -9.64
CA ALA A 66 17.58 11.23 -8.31
C ALA A 66 16.21 10.79 -7.77
N LEU A 67 15.15 10.90 -8.57
CA LEU A 67 13.82 10.42 -8.19
C LEU A 67 13.81 8.93 -7.91
N ARG A 68 14.52 8.12 -8.70
CA ARG A 68 14.66 6.68 -8.45
C ARG A 68 15.35 6.39 -7.13
N ALA A 69 16.39 7.15 -6.78
CA ALA A 69 17.09 7.01 -5.50
C ALA A 69 16.16 7.36 -4.32
N LEU A 70 15.37 8.42 -4.44
CA LEU A 70 14.39 8.83 -3.42
C LEU A 70 13.28 7.78 -3.24
N ALA A 71 12.71 7.28 -4.35
CA ALA A 71 11.69 6.25 -4.34
C ALA A 71 12.19 4.97 -3.63
N ARG A 72 13.39 4.50 -3.99
CA ARG A 72 14.02 3.32 -3.35
C ARG A 72 14.33 3.56 -1.88
N SER A 73 14.82 4.74 -1.52
CA SER A 73 15.07 5.10 -0.11
C SER A 73 13.79 5.07 0.72
N ALA A 74 12.69 5.61 0.19
CA ALA A 74 11.40 5.61 0.87
C ALA A 74 10.85 4.19 1.08
N VAL A 75 10.93 3.34 0.04
CA VAL A 75 10.54 1.93 0.13
C VAL A 75 11.40 1.18 1.14
N ALA A 76 12.72 1.36 1.11
CA ALA A 76 13.64 0.75 2.07
C ALA A 76 13.35 1.19 3.52
N ARG A 77 13.01 2.46 3.76
CA ARG A 77 12.59 2.96 5.08
C ARG A 77 11.31 2.28 5.57
N MET A 78 10.31 2.12 4.69
CA MET A 78 9.08 1.38 5.02
C MET A 78 9.41 -0.06 5.38
N HIS A 79 10.17 -0.74 4.52
CA HIS A 79 10.53 -2.15 4.66
C HIS A 79 11.40 -2.43 5.90
N SER A 80 12.27 -1.48 6.28
CA SER A 80 13.15 -1.60 7.45
C SER A 80 12.52 -1.19 8.79
N GLY A 81 11.26 -0.74 8.80
CA GLY A 81 10.50 -0.56 10.05
C GLY A 81 9.93 0.82 10.33
N LEU A 82 9.84 1.73 9.35
CA LEU A 82 9.15 3.02 9.54
C LEU A 82 7.69 2.88 10.01
N CYS A 83 7.03 1.78 9.65
CA CYS A 83 5.62 1.53 9.95
C CYS A 83 5.44 0.30 10.84
N ARG A 84 6.39 0.01 11.75
CA ARG A 84 6.35 -1.22 12.54
C ARG A 84 5.13 -1.24 13.47
N ALA A 85 4.91 -0.20 14.28
CA ALA A 85 3.77 -0.11 15.18
C ALA A 85 2.43 -0.12 14.41
N LEU A 86 2.39 0.55 13.26
CA LEU A 86 1.25 0.53 12.35
C LEU A 86 0.97 -0.86 11.79
N GLN A 87 2.00 -1.61 11.39
CA GLN A 87 1.84 -2.95 10.83
C GLN A 87 1.44 -3.99 11.88
N THR A 88 1.99 -3.89 13.09
CA THR A 88 1.74 -4.89 14.15
C THR A 88 0.37 -4.75 14.80
N THR A 89 -0.16 -3.53 14.89
CA THR A 89 -1.38 -3.24 15.67
C THR A 89 -2.58 -2.95 14.77
N TYR A 90 -2.35 -2.30 13.62
CA TYR A 90 -3.40 -1.82 12.73
C TYR A 90 -3.30 -2.61 11.42
N HIS A 91 -3.82 -3.84 11.41
CA HIS A 91 -3.72 -4.70 10.23
C HIS A 91 -4.43 -4.09 9.02
N THR A 92 -3.99 -4.43 7.80
CA THR A 92 -4.67 -3.95 6.60
C THR A 92 -5.95 -4.76 6.39
N ASN A 93 -7.09 -4.15 6.66
CA ASN A 93 -8.40 -4.63 6.21
C ASN A 93 -8.93 -3.63 5.18
N PHE A 94 -8.98 -4.02 3.90
CA PHE A 94 -9.34 -3.12 2.81
C PHE A 94 -10.83 -2.71 2.80
N LEU A 95 -11.70 -3.38 3.56
CA LEU A 95 -13.12 -3.01 3.64
C LEU A 95 -13.48 -2.42 5.01
N GLY A 96 -12.71 -2.78 6.04
CA GLY A 96 -12.96 -2.42 7.42
C GLY A 96 -12.96 -0.92 7.68
N ARG A 97 -13.91 -0.49 8.50
CA ARG A 97 -14.06 0.87 9.00
C ARG A 97 -14.30 0.82 10.51
N TYR A 98 -13.39 1.43 11.25
CA TYR A 98 -13.55 1.68 12.67
C TYR A 98 -13.97 3.12 12.93
N THR A 99 -14.93 3.32 13.83
CA THR A 99 -15.36 4.64 14.31
C THR A 99 -15.48 4.63 15.83
N GLY A 100 -15.54 5.80 16.46
CA GLY A 100 -15.49 5.94 17.92
C GLY A 100 -14.07 6.14 18.43
N ASN A 101 -13.78 5.65 19.64
CA ASN A 101 -12.50 5.88 20.31
C ASN A 101 -11.46 4.82 19.94
N VAL A 102 -11.09 4.76 18.67
CA VAL A 102 -10.06 3.82 18.19
C VAL A 102 -8.73 4.12 18.90
N PRO A 103 -8.16 3.16 19.67
CA PRO A 103 -6.95 3.42 20.43
C PRO A 103 -5.76 3.63 19.49
N LEU A 104 -4.97 4.67 19.78
CA LEU A 104 -3.76 5.00 19.02
C LEU A 104 -2.54 5.05 19.95
N SER A 105 -1.60 4.11 19.81
CA SER A 105 -0.39 4.07 20.63
C SER A 105 0.51 5.28 20.38
N ALA A 106 1.39 5.62 21.32
CA ALA A 106 2.32 6.74 21.15
C ALA A 106 3.30 6.49 19.98
N GLU A 107 3.77 5.26 19.83
CA GLU A 107 4.64 4.82 18.74
C GLU A 107 3.93 4.96 17.39
N ALA A 108 2.67 4.51 17.31
CA ALA A 108 1.87 4.64 16.09
C ALA A 108 1.62 6.11 15.71
N ARG A 109 1.42 7.02 16.68
CA ARG A 109 1.32 8.47 16.41
C ARG A 109 2.60 9.02 15.77
N VAL A 110 3.75 8.66 16.32
CA VAL A 110 5.06 9.07 15.78
C VAL A 110 5.27 8.52 14.37
N GLU A 111 4.88 7.27 14.11
CA GLU A 111 4.97 6.69 12.76
C GLU A 111 4.03 7.39 11.78
N VAL A 112 2.79 7.70 12.19
CA VAL A 112 1.83 8.48 11.37
C VAL A 112 2.44 9.82 10.95
N GLU A 113 2.99 10.59 11.89
CA GLU A 113 3.61 11.87 11.59
C GLU A 113 4.80 11.74 10.63
N ARG A 114 5.66 10.74 10.85
CA ARG A 114 6.84 10.49 9.99
C ARG A 114 6.46 10.04 8.58
N VAL A 115 5.42 9.24 8.44
CA VAL A 115 4.91 8.78 7.14
C VAL A 115 4.30 9.96 6.37
N LEU A 116 3.47 10.78 7.01
CA LEU A 116 2.89 11.97 6.40
C LEU A 116 3.97 12.97 5.95
N ALA A 117 4.98 13.19 6.79
CA ALA A 117 6.13 14.03 6.45
C ALA A 117 6.90 13.49 5.24
N LEU A 118 7.19 12.17 5.22
CA LEU A 118 7.87 11.51 4.10
C LEU A 118 7.10 11.69 2.79
N TRP A 119 5.79 11.46 2.79
CA TRP A 119 4.98 11.62 1.57
C TRP A 119 5.01 13.06 1.07
N GLY A 120 4.89 14.03 1.99
CA GLY A 120 5.00 15.45 1.66
C GLY A 120 6.37 15.83 1.07
N GLU A 121 7.45 15.37 1.69
CA GLU A 121 8.82 15.59 1.23
C GLU A 121 9.06 15.01 -0.17
N LEU A 122 8.65 13.76 -0.40
CA LEU A 122 8.78 13.10 -1.71
C LEU A 122 8.01 13.87 -2.79
N ARG A 123 6.77 14.28 -2.52
CA ARG A 123 5.96 15.03 -3.49
C ARG A 123 6.54 16.41 -3.80
N ARG A 124 7.02 17.15 -2.79
CA ARG A 124 7.68 18.44 -3.00
C ARG A 124 8.94 18.29 -3.85
N GLU A 125 9.80 17.34 -3.51
CA GLU A 125 11.06 17.13 -4.24
C GLU A 125 10.80 16.62 -5.66
N THR A 126 9.79 15.77 -5.84
CA THR A 126 9.37 15.27 -7.15
C THR A 126 8.86 16.39 -8.04
N ALA A 127 7.92 17.22 -7.56
CA ALA A 127 7.40 18.33 -8.33
C ALA A 127 8.51 19.31 -8.72
N ARG A 128 9.42 19.62 -7.79
CA ARG A 128 10.60 20.46 -8.04
C ARG A 128 11.48 19.87 -9.15
N ARG A 129 11.84 18.59 -9.03
CA ARG A 129 12.75 17.90 -9.97
C ARG A 129 12.13 17.71 -11.35
N LEU A 130 10.86 17.35 -11.44
CA LEU A 130 10.16 17.24 -12.72
C LEU A 130 10.02 18.59 -13.40
N GLY A 131 9.78 19.67 -12.63
CA GLY A 131 9.77 21.04 -13.15
C GLY A 131 11.11 21.44 -13.79
N GLU A 132 12.25 21.07 -13.18
CA GLU A 132 13.59 21.29 -13.78
C GLU A 132 13.80 20.50 -15.08
N LEU A 133 13.24 19.30 -15.15
CA LEU A 133 13.38 18.40 -16.30
C LEU A 133 12.37 18.69 -17.42
N GLY A 134 11.36 19.54 -17.17
CA GLY A 134 10.20 19.70 -18.04
C GLY A 134 9.37 18.42 -18.18
N GLY A 135 9.39 17.55 -17.17
CA GLY A 135 8.68 16.27 -17.17
C GLY A 135 7.23 16.40 -16.70
N GLU A 136 6.40 15.44 -17.11
CA GLU A 136 5.02 15.33 -16.64
C GLU A 136 4.97 14.80 -15.21
N ASP A 137 4.05 15.34 -14.40
CA ASP A 137 3.81 14.91 -13.02
C ASP A 137 2.42 14.28 -12.92
N GLY A 138 2.39 12.95 -12.79
CA GLY A 138 1.16 12.17 -12.61
C GLY A 138 0.55 12.28 -11.22
N GLY A 139 1.14 13.08 -10.31
CA GLY A 139 0.63 13.30 -8.95
C GLY A 139 0.97 12.19 -7.96
N PHE A 140 1.70 11.15 -8.37
CA PHE A 140 2.16 10.04 -7.53
C PHE A 140 3.46 10.40 -6.79
N LEU A 141 3.87 9.63 -5.78
CA LEU A 141 4.97 10.03 -4.88
C LEU A 141 6.26 10.43 -5.61
N CYS A 142 6.55 9.79 -6.75
CA CYS A 142 7.73 10.09 -7.58
C CYS A 142 7.40 10.31 -9.07
N GLY A 143 6.21 10.85 -9.37
CA GLY A 143 5.80 11.29 -10.71
C GLY A 143 4.62 10.45 -11.20
N GLU A 144 4.94 9.39 -11.94
CA GLU A 144 3.98 8.35 -12.32
C GLU A 144 3.82 7.30 -11.20
N PHE A 145 2.75 6.50 -11.24
CA PHE A 145 2.48 5.47 -10.24
C PHE A 145 3.64 4.45 -10.18
N GLY A 146 4.33 4.37 -9.06
CA GLY A 146 5.51 3.52 -8.94
C GLY A 146 5.35 2.40 -7.92
N ILE A 147 6.42 1.62 -7.80
CA ILE A 147 6.61 0.67 -6.70
C ILE A 147 6.43 1.37 -5.35
N VAL A 148 6.93 2.60 -5.21
CA VAL A 148 6.80 3.40 -3.98
C VAL A 148 5.34 3.64 -3.59
N ASP A 149 4.47 3.97 -4.54
CA ASP A 149 3.04 4.14 -4.29
C ASP A 149 2.37 2.83 -3.89
N SER A 150 2.70 1.73 -4.58
CA SER A 150 2.19 0.40 -4.24
C SER A 150 2.61 -0.05 -2.83
N PHE A 151 3.81 0.32 -2.38
CA PHE A 151 4.34 -0.02 -1.06
C PHE A 151 3.62 0.75 0.06
N PHE A 152 3.25 2.01 -0.21
CA PHE A 152 2.51 2.83 0.75
C PHE A 152 0.99 2.67 0.66
N TRP A 153 0.46 1.99 -0.36
CA TRP A 153 -0.98 1.75 -0.49
C TRP A 153 -1.60 1.07 0.74
N PRO A 154 -1.07 -0.05 1.28
CA PRO A 154 -1.60 -0.63 2.52
C PRO A 154 -1.48 0.29 3.73
N VAL A 155 -0.51 1.21 3.75
CA VAL A 155 -0.36 2.20 4.83
C VAL A 155 -1.44 3.27 4.71
N LEU A 156 -1.69 3.77 3.50
CA LEU A 156 -2.79 4.70 3.21
C LEU A 156 -4.16 4.12 3.59
N TRP A 157 -4.37 2.83 3.37
CA TRP A 157 -5.59 2.15 3.84
C TRP A 157 -5.78 2.19 5.35
N ARG A 158 -4.71 2.16 6.14
CA ARG A 158 -4.83 2.25 7.61
C ARG A 158 -5.36 3.62 8.03
N PHE A 159 -4.95 4.69 7.34
CA PHE A 159 -5.50 6.03 7.59
C PHE A 159 -7.02 6.05 7.44
N ARG A 160 -7.52 5.42 6.37
CA ARG A 160 -8.96 5.26 6.13
C ARG A 160 -9.62 4.33 7.17
N SER A 161 -9.08 3.13 7.35
CA SER A 161 -9.70 2.05 8.15
C SER A 161 -9.83 2.41 9.62
N TYR A 162 -8.80 3.05 10.18
CA TYR A 162 -8.72 3.34 11.61
C TYR A 162 -8.94 4.82 11.95
N GLY A 163 -9.23 5.66 10.95
CA GLY A 163 -9.38 7.10 11.15
C GLY A 163 -8.11 7.75 11.71
N LEU A 164 -6.92 7.35 11.21
CA LEU A 164 -5.66 7.89 11.71
C LEU A 164 -5.59 9.40 11.45
N PRO A 165 -5.02 10.18 12.39
CA PRO A 165 -5.06 11.63 12.31
C PRO A 165 -4.24 12.17 11.14
N LEU A 166 -4.81 13.14 10.42
CA LEU A 166 -4.17 13.86 9.31
C LEU A 166 -3.66 15.25 9.70
N VAL A 167 -3.65 15.58 10.99
CA VAL A 167 -3.32 16.92 11.51
C VAL A 167 -1.92 17.40 11.12
N SER A 168 -0.98 16.48 10.88
CA SER A 168 0.39 16.77 10.46
C SER A 168 0.61 16.59 8.96
N ALA A 169 -0.43 16.29 8.19
CA ALA A 169 -0.34 16.10 6.76
C ALA A 169 -0.08 17.43 6.05
N THR A 170 1.02 17.50 5.30
CA THR A 170 1.28 18.64 4.40
C THR A 170 0.31 18.64 3.22
N PRO A 171 0.06 19.80 2.56
CA PRO A 171 -0.78 19.85 1.36
C PRO A 171 -0.34 18.89 0.26
N GLU A 172 0.97 18.67 0.09
CA GLU A 172 1.49 17.75 -0.92
C GLU A 172 1.21 16.29 -0.58
N ALA A 173 1.26 15.92 0.71
CA ALA A 173 0.87 14.60 1.17
C ALA A 173 -0.63 14.37 0.94
N LEU A 174 -1.48 15.33 1.30
CA LEU A 174 -2.92 15.26 1.07
C LEU A 174 -3.28 15.17 -0.42
N ALA A 175 -2.55 15.89 -1.27
CA ALA A 175 -2.71 15.82 -2.73
C ALA A 175 -2.39 14.42 -3.26
N TRP A 176 -1.31 13.79 -2.80
CA TRP A 176 -1.00 12.41 -3.17
C TRP A 176 -2.04 11.41 -2.66
N MET A 177 -2.48 11.55 -1.40
CA MET A 177 -3.54 10.69 -0.85
C MET A 177 -4.81 10.79 -1.70
N LYS A 178 -5.20 12.01 -2.08
CA LYS A 178 -6.34 12.25 -2.97
C LYS A 178 -6.10 11.63 -4.35
N GLN A 179 -4.90 11.75 -4.92
CA GLN A 179 -4.56 11.11 -6.20
C GLN A 179 -4.75 9.59 -6.12
N MET A 180 -4.22 8.92 -5.09
CA MET A 180 -4.37 7.48 -4.90
C MET A 180 -5.83 7.03 -4.78
N TRP A 181 -6.69 7.79 -4.10
CA TRP A 181 -8.11 7.46 -3.94
C TRP A 181 -8.97 7.81 -5.17
N SER A 182 -8.54 8.77 -5.99
CA SER A 182 -9.30 9.24 -7.15
C SER A 182 -8.85 8.62 -8.48
N ASP A 183 -7.66 8.03 -8.53
CA ASP A 183 -7.15 7.38 -9.73
C ASP A 183 -8.10 6.27 -10.23
N PRO A 184 -8.49 6.27 -11.52
CA PRO A 184 -9.45 5.30 -12.06
C PRO A 184 -9.02 3.84 -11.89
N LYS A 185 -7.72 3.55 -12.04
CA LYS A 185 -7.18 2.19 -11.92
C LYS A 185 -7.15 1.75 -10.47
N MET A 186 -6.81 2.64 -9.54
CA MET A 186 -6.91 2.37 -8.11
C MET A 186 -8.36 2.18 -7.66
N ARG A 187 -9.32 2.92 -8.24
CA ARG A 187 -10.76 2.70 -7.99
C ARG A 187 -11.22 1.34 -8.50
N GLU A 188 -10.77 0.91 -9.67
CA GLU A 188 -11.04 -0.43 -10.19
C GLU A 188 -10.55 -1.51 -9.22
N ILE A 189 -9.29 -1.41 -8.77
CA ILE A 189 -8.71 -2.33 -7.77
C ILE A 189 -9.50 -2.33 -6.45
N GLN A 190 -9.99 -1.17 -6.01
CA GLN A 190 -10.83 -1.07 -4.80
C GLN A 190 -12.13 -1.87 -4.94
N ARG A 191 -12.80 -1.81 -6.09
CA ARG A 191 -14.02 -2.61 -6.35
C ARG A 191 -13.73 -4.10 -6.28
N ASP A 192 -12.54 -4.52 -6.70
CA ASP A 192 -12.13 -5.92 -6.63
C ASP A 192 -11.99 -6.40 -5.19
N TYR A 193 -11.58 -5.54 -4.25
CA TYR A 193 -11.57 -5.86 -2.82
C TYR A 193 -12.99 -6.06 -2.28
N HIS A 194 -13.97 -5.25 -2.70
CA HIS A 194 -15.37 -5.45 -2.32
C HIS A 194 -15.89 -6.81 -2.80
N ARG A 195 -15.64 -7.15 -4.08
CA ARG A 195 -16.01 -8.47 -4.65
C ARG A 195 -15.30 -9.64 -3.97
N GLN A 196 -14.10 -9.43 -3.44
CA GLN A 196 -13.40 -10.43 -2.65
C GLN A 196 -14.06 -10.60 -1.28
N GLY A 197 -14.41 -9.51 -0.60
CA GLY A 197 -15.05 -9.57 0.72
C GLY A 197 -16.42 -10.26 0.74
N GLU A 198 -17.14 -10.30 -0.39
CA GLU A 198 -18.39 -11.06 -0.52
C GLU A 198 -18.19 -12.58 -0.41
N ARG A 199 -16.95 -13.07 -0.54
CA ARG A 199 -16.61 -14.49 -0.51
C ARG A 199 -16.31 -14.96 0.91
N PRO A 200 -17.10 -15.90 1.47
CA PRO A 200 -16.92 -16.38 2.84
C PRO A 200 -15.51 -16.92 3.13
N GLU A 201 -14.83 -17.49 2.14
CA GLU A 201 -13.47 -18.04 2.26
C GLU A 201 -12.38 -16.99 2.51
N THR A 202 -12.69 -15.70 2.32
CA THR A 202 -11.77 -14.59 2.57
C THR A 202 -11.85 -14.05 4.00
N ALA A 203 -12.87 -14.44 4.77
CA ALA A 203 -13.03 -14.03 6.15
C ALA A 203 -11.93 -14.63 7.03
N ILE A 204 -11.30 -13.79 7.86
CA ILE A 204 -10.32 -14.24 8.83
C ILE A 204 -10.73 -13.66 10.19
N PRO A 205 -11.49 -14.40 11.03
CA PRO A 205 -12.12 -13.85 12.23
C PRO A 205 -11.17 -13.17 13.24
N ALA A 206 -9.89 -13.56 13.22
CA ALA A 206 -8.86 -12.93 14.05
C ALA A 206 -8.44 -11.52 13.59
N TYR A 207 -8.71 -11.16 12.34
CA TYR A 207 -8.31 -9.90 11.71
C TYR A 207 -9.48 -9.04 11.21
N ASP A 208 -10.69 -9.58 11.16
CA ASP A 208 -11.87 -8.86 10.67
C ASP A 208 -12.27 -7.72 11.62
N ASP A 209 -12.47 -8.02 12.91
CA ASP A 209 -12.73 -7.02 13.97
C ASP A 209 -11.75 -7.19 15.14
N ILE A 210 -10.69 -6.38 15.14
CA ILE A 210 -9.61 -6.44 16.14
C ILE A 210 -9.92 -5.63 17.41
N PHE A 211 -10.98 -4.82 17.40
CA PHE A 211 -11.40 -3.97 18.53
C PHE A 211 -12.79 -4.34 19.07
N LYS A 212 -13.32 -5.52 18.71
CA LYS A 212 -14.65 -6.02 19.13
C LYS A 212 -14.92 -5.99 20.64
N ASP A 213 -13.88 -6.02 21.46
CA ASP A 213 -13.99 -6.02 22.92
C ASP A 213 -14.09 -4.59 23.50
N LEU A 214 -13.95 -3.54 22.68
CA LEU A 214 -14.07 -2.14 23.07
C LEU A 214 -15.47 -1.62 22.76
N SER A 215 -16.29 -1.38 23.78
CA SER A 215 -17.71 -1.00 23.64
C SER A 215 -17.94 0.36 22.96
N ASP A 216 -16.92 1.23 22.93
CA ASP A 216 -16.95 2.56 22.33
C ASP A 216 -16.26 2.62 20.95
N VAL A 217 -15.92 1.46 20.39
CA VAL A 217 -15.42 1.31 19.02
C VAL A 217 -16.45 0.53 18.20
N GLN A 218 -16.80 1.07 17.03
CA GLN A 218 -17.74 0.43 16.10
C GLN A 218 -16.99 -0.02 14.86
N TYR A 219 -17.21 -1.28 14.46
CA TYR A 219 -16.72 -1.84 13.21
C TYR A 219 -17.84 -1.92 12.17
N SER A 220 -17.53 -1.53 10.94
CA SER A 220 -18.42 -1.61 9.77
C SER A 220 -17.58 -1.73 8.50
N TRP A 221 -18.22 -1.80 7.35
CA TRP A 221 -17.52 -1.70 6.07
C TRP A 221 -17.69 -0.30 5.49
N PHE A 222 -16.67 0.19 4.79
CA PHE A 222 -16.87 1.35 3.93
C PHE A 222 -17.83 1.02 2.79
N PRO A 223 -18.61 2.00 2.31
CA PRO A 223 -19.37 1.82 1.08
C PRO A 223 -18.44 1.89 -0.14
N GLU A 224 -18.83 1.26 -1.24
CA GLU A 224 -18.04 1.21 -2.49
C GLU A 224 -17.86 2.60 -3.12
N ASP A 225 -18.80 3.52 -2.90
CA ASP A 225 -18.79 4.90 -3.37
C ASP A 225 -18.11 5.87 -2.40
N TRP A 226 -17.39 5.37 -1.38
CA TRP A 226 -16.66 6.23 -0.45
C TRP A 226 -15.62 7.10 -1.18
N GLU A 227 -15.57 8.38 -0.78
CA GLU A 227 -14.57 9.33 -1.26
C GLU A 227 -13.71 9.85 -0.11
N PHE A 228 -12.46 10.15 -0.44
CA PHE A 228 -11.52 10.76 0.48
C PHE A 228 -11.80 12.27 0.62
N TYR A 229 -12.09 12.69 1.86
CA TYR A 229 -12.18 14.10 2.24
C TYR A 229 -11.10 14.38 3.29
N ALA A 230 -10.26 15.38 3.01
CA ALA A 230 -9.19 15.83 3.91
C ALA A 230 -9.69 16.88 4.90
#